data_AF-A0A7W8SYG2-F1
#
_entry.id   AF-A0A7W8SYG2-F1
#
_cell.length_a   1.000
_cell.length_b   1.000
_cell.length_c   1.000
_cell.angle_alpha   90.00
_cell.angle_beta   90.00
_cell.angle_gamma   90.00
#
_symmetry.space_group_name_H-M   'P 1'
#
loop_
_entity.id
_entity.type
_entity.pdbx_description
1 polymer ?
#
loop_
_entity_poly.entity_id
_entity_poly.type
_entity_poly.pdbx_seq_one_letter_code
_entity_poly.pdbx_strand_id
1 'polypeptide(L)' 'MRASALGGKRAADAGPLLFELNRALGIPMALAQIGMPEQGLDEAADPACKNPYANLRPVERDAIRALLQRAWQGAEPA' A
#
# COMPACT_ATOMS: atom_id res chain seq x y z
N MET A 1 14.69 2.38 7.55
CA MET A 1 14.70 3.05 6.22
C MET A 1 14.60 4.56 6.46
N ARG A 2 15.49 5.39 5.92
CA ARG A 2 15.42 6.87 6.08
C ARG A 2 14.73 7.45 4.84
N ALA A 3 13.66 8.25 5.03
CA ALA A 3 12.87 8.86 3.95
C ALA A 3 13.58 10.04 3.23
N SER A 4 14.86 10.29 3.54
CA SER A 4 15.62 11.46 3.09
C SER A 4 15.80 11.54 1.58
N ALA A 5 15.82 10.40 0.88
CA ALA A 5 15.89 10.37 -0.59
C ALA A 5 14.66 10.99 -1.26
N LEU A 6 13.52 11.03 -0.55
CA LEU A 6 12.27 11.66 -1.00
C LEU A 6 12.06 13.03 -0.35
N GLY A 7 13.05 13.57 0.39
CA GLY A 7 12.93 14.82 1.14
C GLY A 7 12.32 14.70 2.55
N GLY A 8 12.03 13.48 3.01
CA GLY A 8 11.44 13.21 4.33
C GLY A 8 12.46 13.26 5.47
N LYS A 9 11.99 13.58 6.68
CA LYS A 9 12.83 13.69 7.89
C LYS A 9 12.64 12.51 8.83
N ARG A 10 11.47 11.86 8.78
CA ARG A 10 11.07 10.74 9.63
C ARG A 10 10.71 9.53 8.77
N ALA A 11 10.78 8.33 9.33
CA ALA A 11 10.39 7.11 8.61
C ALA A 11 8.90 7.14 8.18
N ALA A 12 8.03 7.75 8.99
CA ALA A 12 6.61 7.91 8.68
C ALA A 12 6.34 8.78 7.44
N ASP A 13 7.28 9.65 7.07
CA ASP A 13 7.10 10.52 5.90
C ASP A 13 7.24 9.75 4.58
N ALA A 14 7.79 8.52 4.60
CA ALA A 14 8.05 7.75 3.38
C ALA A 14 6.78 7.40 2.59
N GLY A 15 5.70 6.99 3.28
CA GLY A 15 4.43 6.61 2.64
C GLY A 15 3.82 7.78 1.85
N PRO A 16 3.52 8.92 2.50
CA PRO A 16 2.98 10.10 1.83
C PRO A 16 3.89 10.60 0.70
N LEU A 17 5.21 10.65 0.90
CA LEU A 17 6.13 11.15 -0.14
C LEU A 17 6.20 10.23 -1.36
N LEU A 18 6.10 8.92 -1.20
CA LEU A 18 6.00 7.98 -2.33
C LEU A 18 4.67 8.15 -3.07
N PHE A 19 3.57 8.35 -2.34
CA PHE A 19 2.26 8.59 -2.94
C PHE A 19 2.25 9.86 -3.79
N GLU A 20 2.81 10.94 -3.26
CA GLU A 20 2.99 12.22 -3.96
C GLU A 20 3.86 12.08 -5.21
N LEU A 21 4.97 11.35 -5.12
CA LEU A 21 5.83 11.08 -6.27
C LEU A 21 5.09 10.33 -7.38
N ASN A 22 4.35 9.26 -7.05
CA ASN A 22 3.59 8.51 -8.03
C ASN A 22 2.53 9.38 -8.72
N ARG A 23 1.87 10.27 -7.96
CA ARG A 23 0.92 11.25 -8.51
C ARG A 23 1.60 12.21 -9.47
N ALA A 24 2.77 12.74 -9.10
CA ALA A 24 3.54 13.65 -9.97
C ALA A 24 4.01 12.98 -11.27
N LEU A 25 4.25 11.67 -11.24
CA LEU A 25 4.63 10.86 -12.40
C LEU A 25 3.42 10.40 -13.24
N GLY A 26 2.18 10.70 -12.83
CA GLY A 26 0.98 10.29 -13.54
C GLY A 26 0.70 8.78 -13.49
N ILE A 27 1.24 8.09 -12.48
CA ILE A 27 1.00 6.65 -12.27
C ILE A 27 -0.43 6.47 -11.71
N PRO A 28 -1.20 5.45 -12.16
CA PRO A 28 -2.48 5.12 -11.55
C PRO A 28 -2.35 4.90 -10.04
N MET A 29 -3.17 5.61 -9.26
CA MET A 29 -3.10 5.60 -7.80
C MET A 29 -3.99 4.53 -7.17
N ALA A 30 -4.93 3.98 -7.93
CA ALA A 30 -5.90 3.01 -7.47
C ALA A 30 -5.74 1.65 -8.17
N LEU A 31 -5.86 0.55 -7.42
CA LEU A 31 -5.91 -0.79 -8.04
C LEU A 31 -7.12 -0.92 -8.99
N ALA A 32 -8.22 -0.23 -8.69
CA ALA A 32 -9.40 -0.18 -9.57
C ALA A 32 -9.05 0.37 -10.97
N GLN A 33 -8.11 1.32 -11.06
CA GLN A 33 -7.70 1.96 -12.31
C GLN A 33 -6.88 1.03 -13.21
N ILE A 34 -6.30 -0.05 -12.64
CA ILE A 34 -5.54 -1.06 -13.37
C ILE A 34 -6.32 -2.38 -13.52
N GLY A 35 -7.64 -2.37 -13.25
CA GLY A 35 -8.53 -3.50 -13.51
C GLY A 35 -8.70 -4.49 -12.35
N MET A 36 -8.23 -4.16 -11.13
CA MET A 36 -8.47 -5.00 -9.95
C MET A 36 -9.96 -5.00 -9.57
N PRO A 37 -10.64 -6.16 -9.53
CA PRO A 37 -12.01 -6.23 -9.04
C PRO A 37 -12.05 -6.11 -7.51
N GLU A 38 -13.04 -5.41 -6.97
CA GLU A 38 -13.17 -5.21 -5.51
C GLU A 38 -13.34 -6.54 -4.75
N GLN A 39 -14.09 -7.49 -5.31
CA GLN A 39 -14.25 -8.83 -4.75
C GLN A 39 -12.94 -9.63 -4.71
N GLY A 40 -11.96 -9.29 -5.56
CA GLY A 40 -10.64 -9.93 -5.57
C GLY A 40 -9.74 -9.51 -4.41
N LEU A 41 -10.14 -8.50 -3.61
CA LEU A 41 -9.36 -8.05 -2.46
C LEU A 41 -9.33 -9.09 -1.33
N ASP A 42 -10.43 -9.82 -1.12
CA ASP A 42 -10.49 -10.90 -0.13
C ASP A 42 -9.65 -12.10 -0.55
N GLU A 43 -9.70 -12.47 -1.82
CA GLU A 43 -8.86 -13.53 -2.40
C GLU A 43 -7.36 -13.17 -2.36
N ALA A 44 -7.01 -11.88 -2.47
CA ALA A 44 -5.63 -11.41 -2.38
C ALA A 44 -5.10 -11.33 -0.94
N ALA A 45 -5.97 -11.10 0.06
CA ALA A 45 -5.57 -10.99 1.46
C ALA A 45 -5.10 -12.33 2.05
N ASP A 46 -5.72 -13.43 1.64
CA ASP A 46 -5.41 -14.78 2.13
C ASP A 46 -3.97 -15.25 1.82
N PRO A 47 -3.49 -15.23 0.55
CA PRO A 47 -2.13 -15.65 0.24
C PRO A 47 -1.07 -14.70 0.82
N ALA A 48 -1.39 -13.40 0.94
CA ALA A 48 -0.51 -12.42 1.57
C ALA A 48 -0.20 -12.74 3.04
N CYS A 49 -1.10 -13.46 3.73
CA CYS A 49 -0.91 -13.91 5.11
C CYS A 49 -0.28 -15.31 5.23
N LYS A 50 -0.36 -16.14 4.19
CA LYS A 50 0.11 -17.54 4.21
C LYS A 50 1.61 -17.69 4.03
N ASN A 51 2.26 -16.74 3.36
CA ASN A 51 3.71 -16.75 3.20
C ASN A 51 4.31 -15.40 3.63
N PRO A 52 4.20 -15.04 4.92
CA PRO A 52 4.76 -13.79 5.40
C PRO A 52 6.28 -13.87 5.25
N TYR A 53 6.82 -13.17 4.27
CA TYR A 53 8.23 -12.79 4.30
C TYR A 53 8.51 -12.13 5.64
N ALA A 54 9.72 -12.28 6.18
CA ALA A 54 10.09 -11.75 7.50
C ALA A 54 9.83 -10.23 7.58
N ASN A 55 8.61 -9.88 7.99
CA ASN A 55 8.12 -8.53 8.11
C ASN A 55 8.20 -8.17 9.60
N LEU A 56 8.75 -7.00 9.90
CA LEU A 56 8.95 -6.56 11.29
C LEU A 56 7.62 -6.41 12.05
N ARG A 57 6.52 -6.21 11.32
CA ARG A 57 5.15 -6.20 11.86
C ARG A 57 4.46 -7.51 11.49
N PRO A 58 3.85 -8.22 12.46
CA PRO A 58 2.98 -9.35 12.18
C PRO A 58 1.94 -8.99 11.13
N VAL A 59 1.79 -9.86 10.14
CA VAL A 59 0.85 -9.68 9.04
C VAL A 59 -0.46 -10.34 9.44
N GLU A 60 -1.45 -9.53 9.78
CA GLU A 60 -2.82 -9.97 10.07
C GLU A 60 -3.71 -9.76 8.85
N ARG A 61 -4.60 -10.73 8.58
CA ARG A 61 -5.48 -10.72 7.41
C ARG A 61 -6.30 -9.44 7.30
N ASP A 62 -6.89 -9.00 8.40
CA ASP A 62 -7.76 -7.82 8.40
C ASP A 62 -6.97 -6.53 8.13
N ALA A 63 -5.75 -6.44 8.65
CA ALA A 63 -4.86 -5.31 8.37
C ALA A 63 -4.45 -5.27 6.89
N ILE A 64 -4.17 -6.43 6.28
CA ILE A 64 -3.90 -6.54 4.84
C ILE A 64 -5.14 -6.21 4.01
N ARG A 65 -6.31 -6.73 4.38
CA ARG A 65 -7.55 -6.47 3.66
C ARG A 65 -7.92 -4.98 3.68
N ALA A 66 -7.70 -4.30 4.81
CA ALA A 66 -7.88 -2.86 4.94
C ALA A 66 -6.86 -2.07 4.09
N LEU A 67 -5.59 -2.50 4.08
CA LEU A 67 -4.56 -1.92 3.23
C LEU A 67 -4.92 -2.04 1.74
N LEU A 68 -5.36 -3.23 1.31
CA LEU A 68 -5.82 -3.51 -0.04
C LEU A 68 -7.04 -2.66 -0.41
N GLN A 69 -7.98 -2.44 0.51
CA GLN A 69 -9.12 -1.55 0.27
C GLN A 69 -8.67 -0.10 -0.02
N ARG A 70 -7.74 0.43 0.79
CA ARG A 70 -7.21 1.79 0.58
C ARG A 70 -6.49 1.92 -0.75
N ALA A 71 -5.66 0.92 -1.10
CA ALA A 71 -4.98 0.86 -2.37
C ALA A 71 -5.95 0.74 -3.55
N TRP A 72 -7.06 0.01 -3.39
CA TRP A 72 -8.09 -0.09 -4.41
C TRP A 72 -8.79 1.24 -4.68
N GLN A 73 -9.03 2.03 -3.63
CA GLN A 73 -9.62 3.37 -3.70
C GLN A 73 -8.63 4.46 -4.14
N GLY A 74 -7.33 4.18 -4.10
CA GLY A 74 -6.28 5.18 -4.31
C GLY A 74 -6.21 6.21 -3.18
N ALA A 75 -6.58 5.80 -1.97
CA ALA A 75 -6.52 6.66 -0.79
C ALA A 75 -5.06 6.92 -0.37
N GLU A 76 -4.80 8.13 0.12
CA GLU A 76 -3.48 8.48 0.67
C GLU A 76 -3.09 7.53 1.82
N PRO A 77 -1.81 7.16 1.99
CA PRO A 77 -1.34 6.35 3.11
C PRO A 77 -1.61 7.03 4.47
N ALA A 78 -2.00 6.25 5.48
CA ALA A 78 -2.18 6.71 6.87
C ALA A 78 -0.92 6.50 7.72
#